data_AF-A0A2T1D5L1-F1
#
_entry.id   AF-A0A2T1D5L1-F1
#
_cell.length_a   1.000
_cell.length_b   1.000
_cell.length_c   1.000
_cell.angle_alpha   90.00
_cell.angle_beta   90.00
_cell.angle_gamma   90.00
#
_symmetry.space_group_name_H-M   'P 1'
#
loop_
_entity.id
_entity.type
_entity.pdbx_description
1 polymer ?
#
loop_
_entity_poly.entity_id
_entity_poly.type
_entity_poly.pdbx_seq_one_letter_code
_entity_poly.pdbx_strand_id
1 'polypeptide(L)' 'MITVEFQAKVENGEIVIPDEYKQEIVGANTVKIIVVKQSTKQTSRPDFMDELAKNPVKVDRFLTRDESHDR' A
#
# COMPACT_ATOMS: atom_id res chain seq x y z
N MET A 1 23.94 20.90 -10.80
CA MET A 1 22.49 20.77 -10.58
C MET A 1 22.30 20.47 -9.11
N ILE A 2 21.56 21.29 -8.38
CA ILE A 2 21.30 21.10 -6.95
C ILE A 2 19.94 20.41 -6.86
N THR A 3 19.88 19.28 -6.16
CA THR A 3 18.66 18.49 -5.97
C THR A 3 18.25 18.57 -4.52
N VAL A 4 17.03 19.05 -4.28
CA VAL A 4 16.44 19.18 -2.94
C VAL A 4 15.36 18.11 -2.83
N GLU A 5 15.51 17.22 -1.87
CA GLU A 5 14.53 16.19 -1.55
C GLU A 5 13.75 16.63 -0.33
N PHE A 6 12.43 16.76 -0.48
CA PHE A 6 11.53 17.10 0.63
C PHE A 6 10.28 16.25 0.56
N GLN A 7 9.68 16.05 1.73
CA GLN A 7 8.39 15.39 1.84
C GLN A 7 7.29 16.45 1.89
N ALA A 8 6.40 16.42 0.89
CA ALA A 8 5.22 17.28 0.83
C ALA A 8 3.96 16.47 1.12
N LYS A 9 2.98 17.12 1.75
CA LYS A 9 1.64 16.57 1.85
C LYS A 9 0.94 16.73 0.50
N VAL A 10 0.18 15.71 0.12
CA VAL A 10 -0.67 15.75 -1.06
C VAL A 10 -2.10 15.92 -0.56
N GLU A 11 -2.67 17.11 -0.74
CA GLU A 11 -4.05 17.40 -0.38
C GLU A 11 -4.86 17.57 -1.68
N ASN A 12 -5.88 16.73 -1.89
CA ASN A 12 -6.75 16.76 -3.08
C ASN A 12 -6.05 16.72 -4.44
N GLY A 13 -4.85 16.12 -4.52
CA GLY A 13 -4.06 16.05 -5.75
C GLY A 13 -3.15 17.26 -5.98
N GLU A 14 -3.19 18.27 -5.10
CA GLU A 14 -2.18 19.31 -5.02
C GLU A 14 -1.03 18.88 -4.10
N ILE A 15 0.19 18.96 -4.63
CA ILE A 15 1.42 18.78 -3.85
C ILE A 15 1.70 20.12 -3.17
N VAL A 16 1.44 20.19 -1.87
CA VAL A 16 1.67 21.42 -1.11
C VAL A 16 3.14 21.48 -0.71
N ILE A 17 3.89 22.37 -1.38
CA ILE A 17 5.30 22.60 -1.08
C ILE A 17 5.41 23.34 0.27
N PRO A 18 6.17 22.80 1.25
CA PRO A 18 6.36 23.46 2.54
C PRO A 18 7.05 24.82 2.37
N ASP A 19 6.68 25.80 3.20
CA ASP A 19 7.23 27.17 3.16
C ASP A 19 8.75 27.23 3.33
N GLU A 20 9.34 26.27 4.04
CA GLU A 20 10.80 26.12 4.18
C GLU A 20 11.51 25.98 2.82
N TYR A 21 10.89 25.28 1.87
CA TYR A 21 11.48 25.04 0.55
C TYR A 21 11.03 26.05 -0.51
N LYS A 22 9.99 26.86 -0.23
CA LYS A 22 9.52 27.88 -1.19
C LYS A 22 10.60 28.88 -1.54
N GLN A 23 11.43 29.29 -0.57
CA GLN A 23 12.52 30.26 -0.81
C GLN A 23 13.60 29.72 -1.76
N GLU A 24 13.88 28.41 -1.72
CA GLU A 24 14.83 27.77 -2.64
C GLU A 24 14.26 27.63 -4.07
N ILE A 25 12.95 27.63 -4.22
CA ILE A 25 12.27 27.38 -5.50
C ILE A 25 11.86 28.69 -6.20
N VAL A 26 11.68 29.80 -5.47
CA VAL A 26 11.29 31.12 -6.02
C VAL A 26 12.26 31.65 -7.09
N GLY A 27 13.52 31.19 -7.10
CA GLY A 27 14.51 31.56 -8.12
C GLY A 27 14.65 30.58 -9.30
N ALA A 28 13.93 29.46 -9.29
CA ALA A 28 14.09 28.40 -10.28
C ALA A 28 13.01 28.46 -11.37
N ASN A 29 13.42 28.65 -12.62
CA ASN A 29 12.51 28.75 -13.77
C ASN A 29 11.96 27.38 -14.23
N THR A 30 12.63 26.28 -13.86
CA THR A 30 12.22 24.91 -14.21
C THR A 30 12.67 23.93 -13.14
N VAL A 31 11.74 23.13 -12.61
CA VAL A 31 12.01 22.10 -11.58
C VAL A 31 11.68 20.71 -12.10
N LYS A 32 12.50 19.72 -11.76
CA LYS A 32 12.24 18.31 -12.04
C LYS A 32 11.67 17.66 -10.79
N ILE A 33 10.41 17.25 -10.84
CA ILE A 33 9.69 16.66 -9.71
C ILE A 33 9.76 15.13 -9.82
N ILE A 34 10.23 14.45 -8.77
CA ILE A 34 10.21 12.99 -8.66
C ILE A 34 9.18 12.61 -7.60
N VAL A 35 8.03 12.12 -8.06
CA VAL A 35 6.94 11.70 -7.15
C VAL A 35 7.11 10.23 -6.80
N VAL A 36 7.63 9.95 -5.61
CA VAL A 36 7.68 8.59 -5.05
C VAL A 36 6.40 8.35 -4.26
N LYS A 37 5.41 7.73 -4.89
CA LYS A 37 4.21 7.26 -4.18
C LYS A 37 4.59 6.08 -3.29
N GLN A 38 4.59 6.27 -1.97
CA GLN A 38 4.43 5.13 -1.09
C GLN A 38 3.03 4.58 -1.37
N SER A 39 2.98 3.42 -1.99
CA SER A 39 1.71 2.77 -2.26
C SER A 39 1.06 2.46 -0.92
N THR A 40 0.12 3.30 -0.48
CA THR A 40 -0.88 2.96 0.54
C THR A 40 -1.86 1.93 -0.02
N LYS A 41 -1.36 0.96 -0.79
CA LYS A 41 -1.97 -0.34 -0.86
C LYS A 41 -1.71 -1.00 0.49
N GLN A 42 -2.39 -0.52 1.52
CA GLN A 42 -3.18 -1.41 2.36
C GLN A 42 -4.18 -2.10 1.43
N THR A 43 -3.68 -2.97 0.55
CA THR A 43 -4.41 -4.19 0.30
C THR A 43 -4.25 -4.96 1.59
N SER A 44 -5.09 -4.63 2.58
CA SER A 44 -5.56 -5.63 3.52
C SER A 44 -6.33 -6.61 2.66
N ARG A 45 -5.62 -7.40 1.84
CA ARG A 45 -6.18 -8.65 1.36
C ARG A 45 -6.55 -9.35 2.66
N PRO A 46 -7.82 -9.71 2.86
CA PRO A 46 -8.16 -10.54 4.01
C PRO A 46 -7.12 -11.67 4.05
N ASP A 47 -6.54 -11.89 5.22
CA ASP A 47 -5.64 -13.01 5.40
C ASP A 47 -6.35 -14.27 4.88
N PHE A 48 -5.62 -15.23 4.30
CA PHE A 48 -6.25 -16.43 3.78
C PHE A 48 -7.15 -17.09 4.85
N MET A 49 -6.79 -16.96 6.13
CA MET A 49 -7.62 -17.42 7.25
C MET A 49 -8.92 -16.62 7.42
N ASP A 50 -8.91 -15.31 7.19
CA ASP A 50 -10.10 -14.44 7.24
C ASP A 50 -11.09 -14.79 6.12
N GLU A 51 -10.60 -15.11 4.92
CA GLU A 51 -11.44 -15.57 3.81
C GLU A 51 -12.06 -16.94 4.09
N LEU A 52 -11.26 -17.88 4.62
CA LEU A 52 -11.73 -19.23 4.97
C LEU A 52 -12.73 -19.22 6.13
N ALA A 53 -12.59 -18.31 7.09
CA ALA A 53 -13.53 -18.15 8.19
C ALA A 53 -14.91 -17.65 7.72
N LYS A 54 -14.94 -16.73 6.74
CA LYS A 54 -16.17 -16.17 6.18
C LYS A 54 -16.82 -17.08 5.14
N ASN A 55 -16.00 -17.80 4.37
CA ASN A 55 -16.44 -18.73 3.34
C ASN A 55 -15.79 -20.10 3.54
N PRO A 56 -16.31 -20.93 4.46
CA PRO A 56 -15.76 -22.25 4.70
C PRO A 56 -15.89 -23.11 3.44
N VAL A 57 -14.81 -23.81 3.11
CA VAL A 57 -14.79 -24.73 1.96
C VAL A 57 -15.75 -25.88 2.24
N LYS A 58 -16.72 -26.08 1.35
CA LYS A 58 -17.63 -27.22 1.41
C LYS A 58 -16.87 -28.48 1.02
N VAL A 59 -16.69 -29.38 1.97
CA VAL A 59 -16.18 -30.72 1.72
C VAL A 59 -17.36 -31.69 1.61
N ASP A 60 -17.28 -32.60 0.65
CA ASP A 60 -18.35 -33.56 0.34
C ASP A 60 -18.57 -34.56 1.49
N ARG A 61 -17.48 -34.94 2.18
CA ARG A 61 -17.52 -35.87 3.30
C ARG A 61 -16.36 -35.63 4.26
N PHE A 62 -16.65 -35.67 5.56
CA PHE A 62 -15.61 -35.76 6.59
C PHE A 62 -15.25 -37.23 6.78
N LEU A 63 -13.97 -37.58 6.64
CA LEU A 63 -13.49 -38.90 7.00
C LEU A 63 -13.42 -39.02 8.52
N THR A 64 -13.85 -40.16 9.04
CA THR A 64 -13.62 -40.50 10.44
C THR A 64 -12.15 -40.84 10.68
N ARG A 65 -11.73 -40.81 11.95
CA ARG A 65 -10.33 -41.10 12.35
C ARG A 65 -9.91 -42.51 11.92
N ASP A 66 -10.79 -43.48 12.04
CA ASP A 66 -10.58 -44.85 11.57
C ASP A 66 -10.40 -44.90 10.04
N GLU A 67 -11.26 -44.21 9.27
CA GLU A 67 -11.16 -44.18 7.80
C GLU A 67 -9.90 -43.48 7.27
N SER A 68 -9.29 -42.60 8.06
CA SER A 68 -8.05 -41.90 7.67
C SER A 68 -6.78 -42.73 7.92
N HIS A 69 -6.84 -43.67 8.87
CA HIS A 69 -5.69 -44.48 9.28
C HIS A 69 -5.47 -45.71 8.38
N ASP A 70 -6.50 -46.10 7.64
CA ASP A 70 -6.51 -47.26 6.75
C ASP A 70 -6.03 -46.95 5.30
N ARG A 71 -5.64 -45.69 5.02
CA ARG A 71 -5.10 -45.24 3.73
C ARG A 71 -3.58 -45.10 3.70
#